data_AF-A0A920ABE5-F1
#
_entry.id   AF-A0A920ABE5-F1
#
_cell.length_a   1.000
_cell.length_b   1.000
_cell.length_c   1.000
_cell.angle_alpha   90.00
_cell.angle_beta   90.00
_cell.angle_gamma   90.00
#
_symmetry.space_group_name_H-M   'P 1'
#
loop_
_entity.id
_entity.type
_entity.pdbx_description
1 polymer ?
#
loop_
_entity_poly.entity_id
_entity_poly.type
_entity_poly.pdbx_seq_one_letter_code
_entity_poly.pdbx_strand_id
1 'polypeptide(L)'
;MKEIGGFRMGPFELTDYIGHDVNYVVTETVFKAFFFDPRYKPSFTQKRLVEAGRLGRKSGQGFYDYSQGAVNPKPNTDEALGTEIVNRITAMLINEAIDALFLNIASAKDIDLAMTKGVNYPKGLLAWADEKGLDVVLTQLEELYKNYCEDRYRPSPLLRKMVNEQKTFY
;
A
#
# COMPACT_ATOMS: atom_id res chain seq x y z
N MET A 1 10.12 -1.25 -4.38
CA MET A 1 9.71 -0.62 -3.09
C MET A 1 10.87 0.00 -2.33
N LYS A 2 11.91 -0.75 -1.92
CA LYS A 2 13.04 -0.15 -1.16
C LYS A 2 13.86 0.85 -1.98
N GLU A 3 14.45 0.37 -3.08
CA GLU A 3 15.38 1.16 -3.89
C GLU A 3 14.64 2.24 -4.69
N ILE A 4 13.66 1.87 -5.50
CA ILE A 4 12.90 2.83 -6.34
C ILE A 4 11.94 3.70 -5.52
N GLY A 5 11.27 3.11 -4.52
CA GLY A 5 10.21 3.80 -3.77
C GLY A 5 10.68 4.50 -2.49
N GLY A 6 11.95 4.36 -2.10
CA GLY A 6 12.51 4.97 -0.89
C GLY A 6 11.98 4.43 0.43
N PHE A 7 11.17 3.37 0.44
CA PHE A 7 10.67 2.76 1.67
C PHE A 7 11.80 2.04 2.42
N ARG A 8 11.82 2.17 3.75
CA ARG A 8 12.86 1.52 4.58
C ARG A 8 12.88 0.00 4.46
N MET A 9 11.71 -0.61 4.28
CA MET A 9 11.55 -2.06 4.14
C MET A 9 10.54 -2.38 3.04
N GLY A 10 10.76 -3.47 2.30
CA GLY A 10 9.78 -3.96 1.32
C GLY A 10 8.56 -4.56 2.03
N PRO A 11 7.36 -4.53 1.43
CA PRO A 11 6.14 -4.98 2.11
C PRO A 11 6.19 -6.46 2.52
N PHE A 12 6.75 -7.34 1.70
CA PHE A 12 6.89 -8.78 2.04
C PHE A 12 7.85 -9.00 3.22
N GLU A 13 9.02 -8.36 3.18
CA GLU A 13 10.00 -8.41 4.27
C GLU A 13 9.43 -7.84 5.57
N LEU A 14 8.63 -6.76 5.46
CA LEU A 14 7.97 -6.13 6.59
C LEU A 14 6.87 -7.03 7.18
N THR A 15 6.07 -7.69 6.35
CA THR A 15 5.06 -8.64 6.86
C THR A 15 5.69 -9.84 7.54
N ASP A 16 6.82 -10.34 7.04
CA ASP A 16 7.58 -11.41 7.69
C ASP A 16 8.19 -10.95 9.02
N TYR A 17 8.54 -9.66 9.14
CA TYR A 17 9.06 -9.07 10.37
C TYR A 17 7.97 -8.87 11.43
N ILE A 18 6.81 -8.32 11.03
CA ILE A 18 5.66 -8.11 11.93
C ILE A 18 5.06 -9.45 12.38
N GLY A 19 4.97 -10.40 11.46
CA GLY A 19 4.27 -11.66 11.62
C GLY A 19 2.98 -11.70 10.79
N HIS A 20 2.83 -12.75 9.97
CA HIS A 20 1.68 -12.84 9.06
C HIS A 20 0.34 -12.97 9.79
N ASP A 21 0.30 -13.66 10.93
CA ASP A 21 -0.89 -13.78 11.77
C ASP A 21 -1.38 -12.41 12.28
N VAL A 22 -0.47 -11.57 12.76
CA VAL A 22 -0.81 -10.22 13.24
C VAL A 22 -1.27 -9.35 12.07
N ASN A 23 -0.48 -9.30 10.99
CA ASN A 23 -0.78 -8.44 9.85
C ASN A 23 -2.08 -8.86 9.12
N TYR A 24 -2.33 -10.16 8.99
CA TYR A 24 -3.54 -10.68 8.36
C TYR A 24 -4.79 -10.38 9.19
N VAL A 25 -4.73 -10.56 10.52
CA VAL A 25 -5.87 -10.25 11.40
C VAL A 25 -6.26 -8.77 11.32
N VAL A 26 -5.30 -7.85 11.29
CA VAL A 26 -5.58 -6.42 11.11
C VAL A 26 -6.27 -6.17 9.77
N THR A 27 -5.76 -6.75 8.69
CA THR A 27 -6.35 -6.63 7.34
C THR A 27 -7.79 -7.17 7.31
N GLU A 28 -8.03 -8.34 7.88
CA GLU A 28 -9.35 -8.96 7.92
C GLU A 28 -10.33 -8.17 8.79
N THR A 29 -9.85 -7.56 9.88
CA THR A 29 -10.64 -6.70 10.76
C THR A 29 -11.09 -5.44 10.04
N VAL A 30 -10.17 -4.74 9.35
CA VAL A 30 -10.52 -3.57 8.55
C VAL A 30 -11.50 -3.95 7.44
N PHE A 31 -11.25 -5.04 6.71
CA PHE A 31 -12.14 -5.51 5.66
C PHE A 31 -13.57 -5.76 6.16
N LYS A 32 -13.73 -6.44 7.31
CA LYS A 32 -15.05 -6.69 7.91
C LYS A 32 -15.71 -5.40 8.42
N ALA A 33 -14.93 -4.52 9.06
CA ALA A 33 -15.44 -3.25 9.60
C ALA A 33 -15.92 -2.29 8.50
N PHE A 34 -15.32 -2.36 7.31
CA PHE A 34 -15.75 -1.62 6.12
C PHE A 34 -16.76 -2.41 5.26
N PHE A 35 -17.55 -3.29 5.88
CA PHE A 35 -18.61 -4.06 5.21
C PHE A 35 -18.14 -4.80 3.95
N PHE A 36 -16.95 -5.37 4.01
CA PHE A 36 -16.33 -6.14 2.93
C PHE A 36 -15.99 -5.33 1.67
N ASP A 37 -15.63 -4.05 1.84
CA ASP A 37 -15.14 -3.22 0.73
C ASP A 37 -13.96 -3.90 0.01
N PRO A 38 -14.05 -4.13 -1.32
CA PRO A 38 -13.05 -4.87 -2.08
C PRO A 38 -11.65 -4.25 -2.02
N ARG A 39 -11.53 -2.97 -1.68
CA ARG A 39 -10.23 -2.31 -1.53
C ARG A 39 -9.38 -2.91 -0.40
N TYR A 40 -10.03 -3.34 0.69
CA TYR A 40 -9.39 -3.96 1.85
C TYR A 40 -9.35 -5.49 1.79
N LYS A 41 -9.75 -6.10 0.66
CA LYS A 41 -9.85 -7.56 0.50
C LYS A 41 -8.52 -8.26 0.85
N PRO A 42 -8.52 -9.19 1.84
CA PRO A 42 -7.34 -9.95 2.22
C PRO A 42 -6.80 -10.84 1.10
N SER A 43 -5.48 -11.09 1.11
CA SER A 43 -4.83 -11.97 0.14
C SER A 43 -4.97 -13.44 0.50
N PHE A 44 -5.38 -14.27 -0.47
CA PHE A 44 -5.37 -15.73 -0.32
C PHE A 44 -3.96 -16.28 -0.07
N THR A 45 -2.93 -15.69 -0.68
CA THR A 45 -1.54 -16.12 -0.49
C THR A 45 -1.10 -15.91 0.96
N GLN A 46 -1.44 -14.76 1.55
CA GLN A 46 -1.11 -14.49 2.95
C GLN A 46 -1.89 -15.41 3.89
N LYS A 47 -3.19 -15.67 3.60
CA LYS A 47 -4.00 -16.61 4.38
C LYS A 47 -3.35 -18.00 4.45
N ARG A 48 -2.86 -18.51 3.32
CA ARG A 48 -2.18 -19.81 3.24
C ARG A 48 -0.89 -19.86 4.07
N LEU A 49 -0.15 -18.75 4.15
CA LEU A 49 1.04 -18.66 5.01
C LEU A 49 0.65 -18.79 6.49
N VAL A 50 -0.42 -18.09 6.92
CA VAL A 50 -0.96 -18.18 8.28
C VAL A 50 -1.45 -19.59 8.60
N GLU A 51 -2.28 -20.19 7.72
CA GLU A 51 -2.82 -21.54 7.90
C GLU A 51 -1.71 -22.61 7.96
N ALA A 52 -0.59 -22.39 7.27
CA ALA A 52 0.57 -23.29 7.29
C ALA A 52 1.53 -23.03 8.47
N GLY A 53 1.24 -22.09 9.38
CA GLY A 53 2.13 -21.71 10.48
C GLY A 53 3.42 -21.02 10.04
N ARG A 54 3.48 -20.53 8.78
CA ARG A 54 4.61 -19.78 8.22
C ARG A 54 4.40 -18.30 8.52
N LEU A 55 4.68 -17.91 9.75
CA LEU A 55 4.38 -16.60 10.32
C LEU A 55 5.51 -15.59 10.15
N GLY A 56 6.51 -15.84 9.30
CA GLY A 56 7.65 -14.95 9.10
C GLY A 56 8.83 -15.30 9.99
N ARG A 57 9.58 -14.29 10.44
CA ARG A 57 10.85 -14.49 11.18
C ARG A 57 10.66 -15.30 12.46
N LYS A 58 9.56 -15.08 13.19
CA LYS A 58 9.29 -15.75 14.46
C LYS A 58 9.07 -17.25 14.36
N SER A 59 8.70 -17.75 13.17
CA SER A 59 8.55 -19.18 12.87
C SER A 59 9.64 -19.71 11.95
N GLY A 60 10.67 -18.91 11.66
CA GLY A 60 11.75 -19.26 10.74
C GLY A 60 11.38 -19.28 9.25
N GLN A 61 10.13 -18.98 8.88
CA GLN A 61 9.64 -19.04 7.51
C GLN A 61 8.40 -18.15 7.31
N GLY A 62 8.44 -17.29 6.28
CA GLY A 62 7.31 -16.53 5.74
C GLY A 62 7.36 -16.55 4.21
N PHE A 63 7.33 -15.37 3.58
CA PHE A 63 7.75 -15.23 2.18
C PHE A 63 9.21 -15.62 1.98
N TYR A 64 10.05 -15.35 2.97
CA TYR A 64 11.46 -15.73 2.99
C TYR A 64 11.71 -16.86 3.98
N ASP A 65 12.74 -17.64 3.72
CA ASP A 65 13.28 -18.64 4.64
C ASP A 65 14.33 -17.96 5.54
N TYR A 66 14.13 -18.06 6.86
CA TYR A 66 14.98 -17.48 7.90
C TYR A 66 15.74 -18.55 8.69
N SER A 67 15.72 -19.81 8.25
CA SER A 67 16.53 -20.87 8.82
C SER A 67 18.03 -20.63 8.58
N GLN A 68 18.87 -21.21 9.42
CA GLN A 68 20.32 -21.04 9.32
C GLN A 68 20.83 -21.67 8.02
N GLY A 69 21.50 -20.87 7.19
CA GLY A 69 22.02 -21.32 5.89
C GLY A 69 21.00 -21.28 4.74
N ALA A 70 19.80 -20.74 4.99
CA ALA A 70 18.79 -20.56 3.95
C ALA A 70 19.30 -19.67 2.80
N VAL A 71 19.03 -20.08 1.57
CA VAL A 71 19.32 -19.31 0.35
C VAL A 71 18.00 -18.82 -0.21
N ASN A 72 17.75 -17.51 -0.08
CA ASN A 72 16.55 -16.88 -0.62
C ASN A 72 16.72 -16.51 -2.10
N PRO A 73 15.65 -16.54 -2.91
CA PRO A 73 15.72 -16.15 -4.30
C PRO A 73 16.15 -14.69 -4.46
N LYS A 74 17.00 -14.43 -5.46
CA LYS A 74 17.39 -13.06 -5.80
C LYS A 74 16.18 -12.30 -6.38
N PRO A 75 16.03 -11.01 -6.06
CA PRO A 75 14.95 -10.21 -6.61
C PRO A 75 15.13 -10.03 -8.13
N ASN A 76 14.01 -9.88 -8.85
CA ASN A 76 14.04 -9.34 -10.20
C ASN A 76 14.40 -7.84 -10.12
N THR A 77 15.40 -7.41 -10.89
CA THR A 77 15.94 -6.05 -10.90
C THR A 77 15.57 -5.27 -12.17
N ASP A 78 14.54 -5.70 -12.90
CA ASP A 78 13.96 -4.93 -14.01
C ASP A 78 13.41 -3.59 -13.48
N GLU A 79 14.03 -2.49 -13.90
CA GLU A 79 13.72 -1.14 -13.43
C GLU A 79 12.35 -0.65 -13.93
N ALA A 80 11.96 -1.00 -15.16
CA ALA A 80 10.68 -0.59 -15.73
C ALA A 80 9.53 -1.26 -14.98
N LEU A 81 9.62 -2.59 -14.80
CA LEU A 81 8.66 -3.35 -14.01
C LEU A 81 8.63 -2.88 -12.55
N GLY A 82 9.80 -2.64 -11.96
CA GLY A 82 9.92 -2.13 -10.59
C GLY A 82 9.24 -0.77 -10.40
N THR A 83 9.38 0.13 -11.38
CA THR A 83 8.74 1.44 -11.39
C THR A 83 7.23 1.34 -11.53
N GLU A 84 6.72 0.48 -12.41
CA GLU A 84 5.29 0.20 -12.55
C GLU A 84 4.68 -0.29 -11.22
N ILE A 85 5.33 -1.25 -10.57
CA ILE A 85 4.88 -1.78 -9.27
C ILE A 85 4.86 -0.68 -8.20
N VAL A 86 5.89 0.15 -8.12
CA VAL A 86 5.95 1.26 -7.16
C VAL A 86 4.85 2.28 -7.44
N ASN A 87 4.64 2.67 -8.69
CA ASN A 87 3.61 3.64 -9.06
C ASN A 87 2.21 3.13 -8.71
N ARG A 88 1.91 1.86 -9.01
CA ARG A 88 0.63 1.23 -8.65
C ARG A 88 0.39 1.23 -7.13
N ILE A 89 1.41 0.85 -6.35
CA ILE A 89 1.29 0.82 -4.88
C ILE A 89 1.13 2.23 -4.32
N THR A 90 1.96 3.18 -4.75
CA THR A 90 1.91 4.56 -4.25
C THR A 90 0.61 5.26 -4.65
N ALA A 91 0.09 5.04 -5.86
CA ALA A 91 -1.20 5.60 -6.29
C ALA A 91 -2.35 5.10 -5.39
N MET A 92 -2.35 3.81 -5.04
CA MET A 92 -3.34 3.24 -4.10
C MET A 92 -3.21 3.81 -2.68
N LEU A 93 -1.98 3.94 -2.16
CA LEU A 93 -1.74 4.55 -0.84
C LEU A 93 -2.20 6.00 -0.80
N ILE A 94 -1.87 6.78 -1.83
CA ILE A 94 -2.31 8.17 -1.97
C ILE A 94 -3.83 8.24 -2.00
N ASN A 95 -4.49 7.41 -2.81
CA ASN A 95 -5.94 7.39 -2.91
C ASN A 95 -6.63 7.17 -1.54
N GLU A 96 -6.05 6.31 -0.70
CA GLU A 96 -6.55 6.07 0.67
C GLU A 96 -6.32 7.25 1.60
N ALA A 97 -5.17 7.93 1.50
CA ALA A 97 -4.93 9.16 2.26
C ALA A 97 -5.94 10.26 1.87
N ILE A 98 -6.27 10.36 0.58
CA ILE A 98 -7.27 11.29 0.07
C ILE A 98 -8.66 10.93 0.58
N ASP A 99 -9.04 9.65 0.59
CA ASP A 99 -10.33 9.21 1.14
C ASP A 99 -10.41 9.43 2.66
N ALA A 100 -9.33 9.21 3.41
CA ALA A 100 -9.28 9.54 4.83
C ALA A 100 -9.51 11.04 5.09
N LEU A 101 -8.94 11.90 4.26
CA LEU A 101 -9.19 13.35 4.32
C LEU A 101 -10.64 13.68 3.92
N PHE A 102 -11.14 13.09 2.84
CA PHE A 102 -12.50 13.33 2.33
C PHE A 102 -13.57 12.94 3.36
N LEU A 103 -13.35 11.85 4.10
CA LEU A 103 -14.22 11.37 5.16
C LEU A 103 -14.00 12.10 6.50
N ASN A 104 -13.17 13.14 6.54
CA ASN A 104 -12.82 13.93 7.74
C ASN A 104 -12.28 13.08 8.89
N ILE A 105 -11.51 12.02 8.60
CA ILE A 105 -10.89 11.17 9.63
C ILE A 105 -9.77 11.93 10.36
N ALA A 106 -8.99 12.73 9.63
CA ALA A 106 -7.92 13.54 10.18
C ALA A 106 -7.59 14.71 9.22
N SER A 107 -6.81 15.68 9.71
CA SER A 107 -6.30 16.77 8.87
C SER A 107 -5.23 16.26 7.89
N ALA A 108 -5.01 16.97 6.78
CA ALA A 108 -3.97 16.60 5.80
C ALA A 108 -2.58 16.48 6.45
N LYS A 109 -2.24 17.42 7.34
CA LYS A 109 -0.97 17.43 8.08
C LYS A 109 -0.84 16.22 9.01
N ASP A 110 -1.91 15.84 9.70
CA ASP A 110 -1.88 14.70 10.63
C ASP A 110 -1.79 13.37 9.89
N ILE A 111 -2.45 13.24 8.74
CA ILE A 111 -2.34 12.06 7.86
C ILE A 111 -0.88 11.87 7.43
N ASP A 112 -0.25 12.93 6.89
CA ASP A 112 1.14 12.86 6.43
C ASP A 112 2.13 12.64 7.57
N LEU A 113 1.88 13.25 8.74
CA LEU A 113 2.68 13.04 9.94
C LEU A 113 2.57 11.58 10.43
N ALA A 114 1.37 11.02 10.47
CA ALA A 114 1.14 9.64 10.87
C ALA A 114 1.89 8.65 9.95
N MET A 115 1.87 8.86 8.63
CA MET A 115 2.55 7.96 7.70
C MET A 115 4.08 8.08 7.77
N THR A 116 4.61 9.28 7.94
CA THR A 116 6.07 9.50 8.04
C THR A 116 6.65 9.11 9.40
N LYS A 117 5.90 9.25 10.51
CA LYS A 117 6.39 8.97 11.86
C LYS A 117 5.92 7.63 12.41
N GLY A 118 4.71 7.19 12.07
CA GLY A 118 4.14 5.94 12.54
C GLY A 118 4.69 4.73 11.80
N VAL A 119 4.72 4.78 10.47
CA VAL A 119 5.18 3.66 9.61
C VAL A 119 6.42 3.97 8.78
N ASN A 120 7.06 5.12 9.04
CA ASN A 120 8.34 5.53 8.47
C ASN A 120 8.34 5.55 6.92
N TYR A 121 7.25 6.04 6.33
CA TYR A 121 7.20 6.32 4.90
C TYR A 121 8.18 7.45 4.56
N PRO A 122 8.80 7.42 3.37
CA PRO A 122 9.78 8.43 2.96
C PRO A 122 9.18 9.83 2.84
N LYS A 123 7.86 9.92 2.60
CA LYS A 123 7.12 11.17 2.44
C LYS A 123 5.68 10.99 2.91
N GLY A 124 5.05 12.08 3.33
CA GLY A 124 3.61 12.13 3.54
C GLY A 124 2.88 11.84 2.23
N LEU A 125 1.79 11.08 2.28
CA LEU A 125 1.10 10.63 1.07
C LEU A 125 0.42 11.77 0.31
N LEU A 126 -0.16 12.76 1.00
CA LEU A 126 -0.80 13.90 0.36
C LEU A 126 0.26 14.85 -0.23
N ALA A 127 1.33 15.12 0.50
CA ALA A 127 2.47 15.89 -0.02
C ALA A 127 3.13 15.18 -1.22
N TRP A 128 3.17 13.84 -1.21
CA TRP A 128 3.69 13.07 -2.33
C TRP A 128 2.75 13.11 -3.54
N ALA A 129 1.44 13.19 -3.32
CA ALA A 129 0.45 13.37 -4.38
C ALA A 129 0.64 14.72 -5.10
N ASP A 130 0.83 15.80 -4.35
CA ASP A 130 1.08 17.13 -4.91
C ASP A 130 2.37 17.17 -5.75
N GLU A 131 3.45 16.54 -5.26
CA GLU A 131 4.71 16.45 -6.02
C GLU A 131 4.57 15.65 -7.31
N LYS A 132 3.78 14.57 -7.29
CA LYS A 132 3.58 13.73 -8.47
C LYS A 132 2.64 14.35 -9.49
N GLY A 133 1.75 15.23 -9.05
CA GLY A 133 0.58 15.67 -9.82
C GLY A 133 -0.63 14.79 -9.54
N LEU A 134 -1.73 15.41 -9.10
CA LEU A 134 -2.98 14.72 -8.81
C LEU A 134 -3.61 14.12 -10.06
N ASP A 135 -3.43 14.77 -11.21
CA ASP A 135 -3.86 14.30 -12.53
C ASP A 135 -3.16 13.00 -12.94
N VAL A 136 -1.86 12.87 -12.65
CA VAL A 136 -1.09 11.65 -12.89
C VAL A 136 -1.60 10.51 -12.01
N VAL A 137 -1.84 10.78 -10.72
CA VAL A 137 -2.39 9.77 -9.79
C VAL A 137 -3.80 9.35 -10.23
N LEU A 138 -4.65 10.30 -10.60
CA LEU A 138 -6.01 10.01 -11.07
C LEU A 138 -5.98 9.14 -12.33
N THR A 139 -5.17 9.52 -13.32
CA THR A 139 -5.02 8.78 -14.59
C THR A 139 -4.58 7.35 -14.33
N GLN A 140 -3.57 7.15 -13.48
CA GLN A 140 -3.08 5.82 -13.12
C GLN A 140 -4.18 4.95 -12.49
N LEU A 141 -5.00 5.51 -11.58
CA LEU A 141 -6.09 4.78 -10.94
C LEU A 141 -7.21 4.45 -11.93
N GLU A 142 -7.54 5.37 -12.84
CA GLU A 142 -8.55 5.14 -13.88
C GLU A 142 -8.12 4.05 -14.87
N GLU A 143 -6.85 4.03 -15.26
CA GLU A 143 -6.29 2.98 -16.10
C GLU A 143 -6.34 1.63 -15.39
N LEU A 144 -5.95 1.56 -14.11
CA LEU A 144 -6.07 0.34 -13.31
C LEU A 144 -7.54 -0.09 -13.19
N TYR A 145 -8.45 0.83 -12.91
CA TYR A 145 -9.88 0.54 -12.82
C TYR A 145 -10.43 -0.01 -14.14
N LYS A 146 -10.06 0.60 -15.28
CA LYS A 146 -10.46 0.15 -16.62
C LYS A 146 -9.88 -1.22 -16.97
N ASN A 147 -8.64 -1.48 -16.61
CA ASN A 147 -7.93 -2.71 -16.98
C ASN A 147 -8.39 -3.92 -16.14
N TYR A 148 -8.62 -3.72 -14.84
CA TYR A 148 -9.02 -4.78 -13.92
C TYR A 148 -10.54 -4.89 -13.75
N CYS A 149 -11.30 -3.84 -14.08
CA CYS A 149 -12.75 -3.75 -13.83
C CYS A 149 -13.11 -4.04 -12.36
N GLU A 150 -12.26 -3.59 -11.43
CA GLU A 150 -12.44 -3.81 -9.99
C GLU A 150 -12.59 -2.49 -9.24
N ASP A 151 -13.64 -2.39 -8.42
CA ASP A 151 -13.89 -1.30 -7.47
C ASP A 151 -12.74 -1.03 -6.50
N ARG A 152 -11.80 -1.97 -6.37
CA ARG A 152 -10.56 -1.79 -5.64
C ARG A 152 -9.80 -0.55 -6.11
N TYR A 153 -9.77 -0.27 -7.42
CA TYR A 153 -9.03 0.85 -8.01
C TYR A 153 -9.84 2.13 -8.19
N ARG A 154 -11.09 2.18 -7.68
CA ARG A 154 -11.93 3.36 -7.85
C ARG A 154 -11.24 4.61 -7.26
N PRO A 155 -11.09 5.71 -8.03
CA PRO A 155 -10.51 6.94 -7.51
C PRO A 155 -11.43 7.61 -6.48
N SER A 156 -10.84 8.26 -5.49
CA SER A 156 -11.57 9.09 -4.52
C SER A 156 -12.37 10.20 -5.24
N PRO A 157 -13.61 10.49 -4.82
CA PRO A 157 -14.35 11.65 -5.32
C PRO A 157 -13.61 12.97 -5.09
N LEU A 158 -12.88 13.11 -3.97
CA LEU A 158 -12.11 14.31 -3.67
C LEU A 158 -10.95 14.48 -4.64
N LEU A 159 -10.25 13.39 -5.00
CA LEU A 159 -9.18 13.43 -6.00
C LEU A 159 -9.70 13.99 -7.34
N ARG A 160 -10.83 13.48 -7.83
CA ARG A 160 -11.46 13.98 -9.06
C ARG A 160 -11.82 15.46 -8.97
N LYS A 161 -12.42 15.87 -7.85
CA LYS A 161 -12.79 17.26 -7.59
C LYS A 161 -11.57 18.17 -7.63
N MET A 162 -10.48 17.78 -6.96
CA MET A 162 -9.27 18.60 -6.89
C MET A 162 -8.56 18.71 -8.24
N VAL A 163 -8.51 17.63 -9.04
CA VAL A 163 -7.98 17.68 -10.41
C VAL A 163 -8.80 18.64 -11.28
N ASN A 164 -10.14 18.55 -11.22
CA ASN A 164 -11.02 19.44 -11.98
C ASN A 164 -10.87 20.92 -11.57
N GLU A 165 -10.66 21.17 -10.27
CA GLU A 165 -10.47 22.51 -9.72
C GLU A 165 -9.01 22.99 -9.77
N GLN A 166 -8.07 22.17 -10.28
CA GLN A 166 -6.63 22.45 -10.33
C GLN A 166 -6.03 22.84 -8.96
N LYS A 167 -6.42 22.12 -7.91
CA LYS A 167 -5.96 22.35 -6.53
C LYS A 167 -4.93 21.32 -6.08
N THR A 168 -4.13 21.72 -5.09
CA THR A 168 -3.20 20.88 -4.32
C THR A 168 -3.68 20.74 -2.88
N PHE A 169 -3.10 19.80 -2.13
CA PHE A 169 -3.38 19.67 -0.68
C PHE A 169 -2.64 20.73 0.15
N TYR A 170 -1.48 21.17 -0.32
CA TYR A 170 -0.62 22.17 0.32
C TYR A 170 -0.39 23.41 -0.54
#